data_AF-A0A9P7AK86-F1
#
_entry.id   AF-A0A9P7AK86-F1
#
_cell.length_a   1.000
_cell.length_b   1.000
_cell.length_c   1.000
_cell.angle_alpha   90.00
_cell.angle_beta   90.00
_cell.angle_gamma   90.00
#
_symmetry.space_group_name_H-M   'P 1'
#
loop_
_entity.id
_entity.type
_entity.pdbx_description
1 polymer ?
#
loop_
_entity_poly.entity_id
_entity_poly.type
_entity_poly.pdbx_seq_one_letter_code
_entity_poly.pdbx_strand_id
1 'polypeptide(L)'
;VTKFGSDVLSRVRDDNGNTALHMTCRNGHIDVLDYLLPLVTPSALSAHNSAGPTALHQAALNQHLEVAQKLVHFTGADLIDIKNTAGRSPLSEAEMIGWDEGARWLIPFREG
;
A
#
# COMPACT_ATOMS: atom_id res chain seq x y z
N VAL A 1 -17.45 -16.76 -3.13
CA VAL A 1 -16.95 -15.55 -2.42
C VAL A 1 -18.10 -14.55 -2.19
N THR A 2 -19.26 -15.01 -1.68
CA THR A 2 -20.52 -14.23 -1.66
C THR A 2 -21.09 -14.01 -0.25
N LYS A 3 -20.43 -14.52 0.81
CA LYS A 3 -20.97 -14.43 2.17
C LYS A 3 -20.74 -13.07 2.83
N PHE A 4 -19.70 -12.36 2.41
CA PHE A 4 -19.40 -10.98 2.79
C PHE A 4 -18.98 -10.28 1.50
N GLY A 5 -19.72 -9.26 1.05
CA GLY A 5 -19.39 -8.55 -0.20
C GLY A 5 -18.01 -7.90 -0.13
N SER A 6 -17.45 -7.55 -1.30
CA SER A 6 -16.18 -6.81 -1.44
C SER A 6 -16.10 -5.56 -0.54
N ASP A 7 -17.24 -4.90 -0.30
CA ASP A 7 -17.34 -3.75 0.60
C ASP A 7 -16.97 -4.05 2.06
N VAL A 8 -17.20 -5.29 2.54
CA VAL A 8 -16.87 -5.65 3.92
C VAL A 8 -15.35 -5.67 4.13
N LEU A 9 -14.60 -6.26 3.21
CA LEU A 9 -13.13 -6.32 3.31
C LEU A 9 -12.51 -4.92 3.30
N SER A 10 -13.09 -4.00 2.53
CA SER A 10 -12.69 -2.60 2.49
C SER A 10 -12.98 -1.80 3.75
N ARG A 11 -13.90 -2.26 4.62
CA ARG A 11 -14.34 -1.52 5.82
C ARG A 11 -13.80 -2.08 7.13
N VAL A 12 -13.40 -3.35 7.16
CA VAL A 12 -12.81 -3.96 8.35
C VAL A 12 -11.44 -3.32 8.64
N ARG A 13 -11.22 -3.00 9.91
CA ARG A 13 -9.99 -2.39 10.44
C ARG A 13 -9.61 -3.09 11.73
N ASP A 14 -8.31 -3.27 11.97
CA ASP A 14 -7.82 -3.63 13.30
C ASP A 14 -7.80 -2.40 14.24
N ASP A 15 -7.36 -2.59 15.48
CA ASP A 15 -7.29 -1.53 16.50
C ASP A 15 -6.32 -0.38 16.11
N ASN A 16 -5.41 -0.64 15.19
CA ASN A 16 -4.47 0.34 14.64
C ASN A 16 -4.97 0.98 13.33
N GLY A 17 -6.22 0.72 12.96
CA GLY A 17 -6.82 1.23 11.73
C GLY A 17 -6.25 0.59 10.47
N ASN A 18 -5.54 -0.54 10.57
CA ASN A 18 -5.00 -1.23 9.41
C ASN A 18 -6.11 -1.97 8.66
N THR A 19 -6.08 -1.86 7.34
CA THR A 19 -6.84 -2.75 6.45
C THR A 19 -6.09 -4.06 6.24
N ALA A 20 -6.75 -5.05 5.63
CA ALA A 20 -6.07 -6.27 5.18
C ALA A 20 -4.88 -5.95 4.23
N LEU A 21 -4.98 -4.91 3.40
CA LEU A 21 -3.89 -4.47 2.53
C LEU A 21 -2.69 -3.94 3.33
N HIS A 22 -2.91 -3.17 4.39
CA HIS A 22 -1.80 -2.70 5.24
C HIS A 22 -0.99 -3.87 5.79
N MET A 23 -1.68 -4.87 6.35
CA MET A 23 -1.02 -6.04 6.94
C MET A 23 -0.31 -6.89 5.88
N THR A 24 -0.96 -7.09 4.73
CA THR A 24 -0.40 -7.84 3.60
C THR A 24 0.85 -7.16 3.05
N CYS A 25 0.78 -5.84 2.83
CA CYS A 25 1.89 -5.05 2.31
C CYS A 25 3.03 -4.90 3.31
N ARG A 26 2.73 -4.77 4.60
CA ARG A 26 3.73 -4.72 5.67
C ARG A 26 4.55 -6.01 5.78
N ASN A 27 3.92 -7.15 5.56
CA ASN A 27 4.56 -8.46 5.74
C ASN A 27 5.07 -9.10 4.43
N GLY A 28 4.85 -8.46 3.28
CA GLY A 28 5.36 -8.96 2.00
C GLY A 28 4.57 -10.13 1.39
N HIS A 29 3.32 -10.36 1.80
CA HIS A 29 2.55 -11.54 1.37
C HIS A 29 1.92 -11.33 -0.02
N ILE A 30 2.71 -11.55 -1.08
CA ILE A 30 2.30 -11.31 -2.47
C ILE A 30 1.11 -12.18 -2.92
N ASP A 31 1.05 -13.43 -2.47
CA ASP A 31 -0.01 -14.40 -2.76
C ASP A 31 -1.37 -13.96 -2.17
N VAL A 32 -1.34 -13.46 -0.94
CA VAL A 32 -2.50 -12.87 -0.27
C VAL A 32 -2.90 -11.56 -0.97
N LEU A 33 -1.93 -10.77 -1.42
CA LEU A 33 -2.20 -9.52 -2.14
C LEU A 33 -2.94 -9.79 -3.46
N ASP A 34 -2.48 -10.77 -4.26
CA ASP A 34 -3.15 -11.17 -5.50
C ASP A 34 -4.60 -11.62 -5.27
N TYR A 35 -4.87 -12.30 -4.15
CA TYR A 35 -6.23 -12.69 -3.78
C TYR A 35 -7.09 -11.49 -3.34
N LEU A 36 -6.51 -10.54 -2.59
CA LEU A 36 -7.24 -9.42 -1.99
C LEU A 36 -7.55 -8.28 -2.96
N LEU A 37 -6.62 -7.92 -3.84
CA LEU A 37 -6.77 -6.80 -4.77
C LEU A 37 -8.08 -6.79 -5.57
N PRO A 38 -8.53 -7.90 -6.20
CA PRO A 38 -9.80 -7.91 -6.92
C PRO A 38 -11.04 -7.87 -6.02
N LEU A 39 -10.87 -8.04 -4.70
CA LEU A 39 -11.96 -8.07 -3.73
C LEU A 39 -12.13 -6.77 -2.95
N VAL A 40 -11.20 -5.83 -3.06
CA VAL A 40 -11.25 -4.53 -2.37
C VAL A 40 -11.81 -3.43 -3.27
N THR A 41 -12.39 -2.41 -2.64
CA THR A 41 -12.79 -1.16 -3.31
C THR A 41 -11.56 -0.30 -3.61
N PRO A 42 -11.59 0.54 -4.67
CA PRO A 42 -10.52 1.50 -4.97
C PRO A 42 -10.14 2.39 -3.78
N SER A 43 -11.12 2.82 -2.99
CA SER A 43 -10.91 3.64 -1.79
C SER A 43 -10.12 2.94 -0.68
N ALA A 44 -10.05 1.61 -0.64
CA ALA A 44 -9.28 0.89 0.36
C ALA A 44 -7.76 0.96 0.08
N LEU A 45 -7.37 1.23 -1.16
CA LEU A 45 -5.97 1.27 -1.60
C LEU A 45 -5.27 2.57 -1.15
N SER A 46 -6.02 3.67 -1.10
CA SER A 46 -5.57 4.98 -0.59
C SER A 46 -5.89 5.21 0.88
N ALA A 47 -6.50 4.23 1.57
CA ALA A 47 -6.86 4.37 2.97
C ALA A 47 -5.62 4.54 3.86
N HIS A 48 -5.70 5.48 4.80
CA HIS A 48 -4.71 5.65 5.86
C HIS A 48 -5.06 4.78 7.08
N ASN A 49 -4.06 4.19 7.72
CA ASN A 49 -4.23 3.63 9.05
C ASN A 49 -4.20 4.73 10.14
N SER A 50 -4.38 4.36 11.41
CA SER A 50 -4.44 5.34 12.51
C SER A 50 -3.15 6.11 12.72
N ALA A 51 -2.00 5.59 12.25
CA ALA A 51 -0.72 6.28 12.31
C ALA A 51 -0.51 7.23 11.11
N GLY A 52 -1.31 7.11 10.04
CA GLY A 52 -1.22 7.94 8.84
C GLY A 52 -0.64 7.28 7.58
N PRO A 53 0.19 6.24 7.63
CA PRO A 53 0.60 5.52 6.41
C PRO A 53 -0.54 4.84 5.65
N THR A 54 -0.39 4.71 4.33
CA THR A 54 -1.20 3.80 3.48
C THR A 54 -0.54 2.42 3.35
N ALA A 55 -1.18 1.48 2.67
CA ALA A 55 -0.59 0.17 2.37
C ALA A 55 0.73 0.27 1.57
N LEU A 56 0.84 1.20 0.61
CA LEU A 56 2.07 1.38 -0.16
C LEU A 56 3.24 1.90 0.70
N HIS A 57 2.95 2.77 1.68
CA HIS A 57 3.96 3.17 2.67
C HIS A 57 4.45 1.96 3.48
N GLN A 58 3.55 1.05 3.87
CA GLN A 58 3.95 -0.16 4.59
C GLN A 58 4.83 -1.07 3.75
N ALA A 59 4.53 -1.25 2.45
CA ALA A 59 5.41 -1.99 1.54
C ALA A 59 6.79 -1.33 1.45
N ALA A 60 6.84 0.00 1.34
CA ALA A 60 8.09 0.75 1.23
C ALA A 60 8.93 0.69 2.52
N LEU A 61 8.31 0.93 3.68
CA LEU A 61 8.97 0.88 4.98
C LEU A 61 9.57 -0.50 5.31
N ASN A 62 8.99 -1.56 4.75
CA ASN A 62 9.43 -2.95 4.97
C ASN A 62 10.15 -3.54 3.75
N GLN A 63 10.49 -2.71 2.75
CA GLN A 63 11.33 -3.07 1.61
C GLN A 63 10.78 -4.21 0.73
N HIS A 64 9.45 -4.31 0.61
CA HIS A 64 8.80 -5.35 -0.17
C HIS A 64 8.53 -4.89 -1.61
N LEU A 65 9.56 -4.97 -2.47
CA LEU A 65 9.50 -4.46 -3.85
C LEU A 65 8.34 -5.08 -4.66
N GLU A 66 8.23 -6.40 -4.68
CA GLU A 66 7.22 -7.10 -5.48
C GLU A 66 5.79 -6.69 -5.09
N VAL A 67 5.55 -6.50 -3.79
CA VAL A 67 4.27 -6.03 -3.26
C VAL A 67 4.01 -4.57 -3.66
N ALA A 68 5.01 -3.69 -3.53
CA ALA A 68 4.89 -2.29 -3.96
C ALA A 68 4.58 -2.18 -5.45
N GLN A 69 5.30 -2.95 -6.28
CA GLN A 69 5.08 -3.06 -7.71
C GLN A 69 3.67 -3.50 -8.02
N LYS A 70 3.24 -4.62 -7.44
CA LYS A 70 1.90 -5.18 -7.64
C LYS A 70 0.80 -4.17 -7.31
N LEU A 71 0.93 -3.48 -6.18
CA LEU A 71 -0.06 -2.52 -5.71
C LEU A 71 -0.21 -1.34 -6.68
N VAL A 72 0.92 -0.74 -7.09
CA VAL A 72 0.93 0.39 -8.04
C VAL A 72 0.42 -0.03 -9.43
N HIS A 73 0.79 -1.22 -9.94
CA HIS A 73 0.30 -1.69 -11.23
C HIS A 73 -1.21 -1.97 -11.22
N PHE A 74 -1.77 -2.35 -10.07
CA PHE A 74 -3.20 -2.60 -9.94
C PHE A 74 -4.02 -1.30 -9.91
N THR A 75 -3.51 -0.24 -9.27
CA THR A 75 -4.25 1.01 -9.08
C THR A 75 -3.92 2.12 -10.06
N GLY A 76 -2.76 2.03 -10.70
CA GLY A 76 -2.10 3.18 -11.32
C GLY A 76 -1.19 3.92 -10.33
N ALA A 77 -0.48 4.93 -10.86
CA ALA A 77 0.56 5.67 -10.15
C ALA A 77 0.05 6.56 -8.99
N ASP A 78 -1.26 6.82 -8.87
CA ASP A 78 -1.85 7.78 -7.93
C ASP A 78 -1.49 7.53 -6.44
N LEU A 79 -1.12 6.29 -6.06
CA LEU A 79 -0.76 5.96 -4.68
C LEU A 79 0.62 6.48 -4.26
N ILE A 80 1.52 6.76 -5.21
CA ILE A 80 2.93 7.08 -4.91
C ILE A 80 3.11 8.48 -4.32
N ASP A 81 2.14 9.38 -4.51
CA ASP A 81 2.22 10.77 -4.06
C ASP A 81 1.40 11.03 -2.79
N ILE A 82 0.62 10.04 -2.33
CA ILE A 82 -0.12 10.15 -1.08
C ILE A 82 0.87 10.34 0.05
N LYS A 83 0.68 11.39 0.84
CA LYS A 83 1.51 11.68 2.01
C LYS A 83 0.88 11.14 3.28
N ASN A 84 1.69 10.54 4.14
CA ASN A 84 1.27 10.21 5.49
C ASN A 84 1.21 11.46 6.40
N THR A 85 0.85 11.26 7.67
CA THR A 85 0.74 12.31 8.71
C THR A 85 2.03 13.09 8.94
N ALA A 86 3.19 12.52 8.61
CA ALA A 86 4.48 13.19 8.70
C ALA A 86 4.90 13.88 7.38
N GLY A 87 4.00 13.95 6.39
CA GLY A 87 4.23 14.61 5.11
C GLY A 87 5.11 13.83 4.13
N ARG A 88 5.43 12.57 4.43
CA ARG A 88 6.27 11.71 3.59
C ARG A 88 5.40 10.90 2.64
N SER A 89 5.81 10.79 1.38
CA SER A 89 5.26 9.82 0.44
C SER A 89 5.94 8.44 0.59
N PRO A 90 5.45 7.37 -0.06
CA PRO A 90 6.13 6.08 -0.07
C PRO A 90 7.58 6.16 -0.57
N LEU A 91 7.87 7.02 -1.57
CA LEU A 91 9.25 7.27 -2.02
C LEU A 91 10.07 7.92 -0.90
N SER A 92 9.55 8.96 -0.25
CA SER A 92 10.26 9.61 0.86
C SER A 92 10.52 8.65 2.03
N GLU A 93 9.64 7.69 2.28
CA GLU A 93 9.90 6.63 3.26
C GLU A 93 11.02 5.69 2.79
N ALA A 94 11.00 5.26 1.52
CA ALA A 94 12.03 4.41 0.94
C ALA A 94 13.42 5.08 1.03
N GLU A 95 13.52 6.37 0.69
CA GLU A 95 14.74 7.15 0.81
C GLU A 95 15.20 7.29 2.28
N MET A 96 14.27 7.58 3.19
CA MET A 96 14.56 7.77 4.62
C MET A 96 15.18 6.52 5.26
N ILE A 97 14.71 5.33 4.89
CA ILE A 97 15.23 4.06 5.41
C ILE A 97 16.43 3.51 4.62
N GLY A 98 16.84 4.18 3.53
CA GLY A 98 17.94 3.72 2.67
C GLY A 98 17.57 2.52 1.77
N TRP A 99 16.30 2.37 1.40
CA TRP A 99 15.86 1.33 0.47
C TRP A 99 16.06 1.75 -0.99
N ASP A 100 17.31 1.67 -1.45
CA ASP A 100 17.73 2.13 -2.77
C ASP A 100 16.97 1.49 -3.93
N GLU A 101 16.70 0.19 -3.84
CA GLU A 101 16.03 -0.57 -4.92
C GLU A 101 14.60 -0.08 -5.15
N GLY A 102 13.82 0.04 -4.08
CA GLY A 102 12.45 0.55 -4.16
C GLY A 102 12.38 2.04 -4.51
N ALA A 103 13.29 2.84 -3.97
CA ALA A 103 13.37 4.27 -4.33
C ALA A 103 13.62 4.44 -5.84
N ARG A 104 14.61 3.72 -6.39
CA ARG A 104 14.89 3.74 -7.85
C ARG A 104 13.69 3.33 -8.68
N TRP A 105 12.92 2.34 -8.22
CA TRP A 105 11.74 1.89 -8.94
C TRP A 105 10.57 2.89 -8.88
N LEU A 106 10.43 3.65 -7.78
CA LEU A 106 9.36 4.63 -7.60
C LEU A 106 9.60 5.97 -8.34
N ILE A 107 10.86 6.34 -8.60
CA ILE A 107 11.22 7.63 -9.24
C ILE A 107 10.47 7.89 -10.56
N PRO A 108 10.44 6.96 -11.54
CA PRO A 108 9.85 7.23 -12.86
C PRO A 108 8.37 7.59 -12.83
N PHE A 109 7.64 7.21 -11.78
CA PHE A 109 6.21 7.48 -11.69
C PHE A 109 5.88 8.91 -11.25
N ARG A 110 6.85 9.69 -10.74
CA ARG A 110 6.66 11.10 -10.34
C ARG A 110 6.85 12.11 -11.48
N GLU A 111 7.45 11.68 -12.59
CA GLU A 111 7.78 12.55 -13.72
C GLU A 111 6.79 12.45 -14.89
N GLY A 112 5.71 11.65 -14.73
CA GLY A 112 4.70 11.36 -15.76
C GLY A 112 3.38 12.10 -15.62
#